data_AF-A0A845QHZ7-F1
#
_entry.id   AF-A0A845QHZ7-F1
#
_cell.length_a   1.000
_cell.length_b   1.000
_cell.length_c   1.000
_cell.angle_alpha   90.00
_cell.angle_beta   90.00
_cell.angle_gamma   90.00
#
_symmetry.space_group_name_H-M   'P 1'
#
loop_
_entity.id
_entity.type
_entity.pdbx_description
1 polymer ?
#
loop_
_entity_poly.entity_id
_entity_poly.type
_entity_poly.pdbx_seq_one_letter_code
_entity_poly.pdbx_strand_id
1 'polypeptide(L)'
;MAAIILFREIYWIRLIIDVPLIGLLIVGSISSILNSVRSKAPKRFIAYKIVITFFMTVNYISYFISESGWIDGDKEVVMNITIYYWLVINAANMVLQYKRDFRSSYTSEAPVVMELSEALANVQNKYELTKREIEILEEIYSGKTNTQIAEALFISESTVKAHVYNLFRKLGVKSRVEAVCIVREEKEPKA
;
A
#
# COMPACT_ATOMS: atom_id res chain seq x y z
N MET A 1 -47.76 2.42 29.98
CA MET A 1 -47.27 3.79 29.69
C MET A 1 -45.75 3.86 29.69
N ALA A 2 -45.05 3.35 30.71
CA ALA A 2 -43.57 3.35 30.78
C ALA A 2 -42.87 2.63 29.61
N ALA A 3 -43.38 1.48 29.15
CA ALA A 3 -42.79 0.74 28.03
C ALA A 3 -42.83 1.49 26.68
N ILE A 4 -43.86 2.29 26.43
CA ILE A 4 -44.02 3.10 25.21
C ILE A 4 -43.03 4.28 25.22
N ILE A 5 -42.80 4.87 26.38
CA ILE A 5 -41.82 5.95 26.56
C ILE A 5 -40.40 5.42 26.37
N LEU A 6 -40.06 4.28 26.97
CA LEU A 6 -38.76 3.61 26.77
C LEU A 6 -38.49 3.25 25.30
N PHE A 7 -39.49 2.72 24.59
CA PHE A 7 -39.36 2.41 23.16
C PHE A 7 -39.10 3.66 22.30
N ARG A 8 -39.76 4.78 22.65
CA ARG A 8 -39.59 6.05 21.94
C ARG A 8 -38.22 6.66 22.19
N GLU A 9 -37.70 6.57 23.42
CA GLU A 9 -36.35 7.06 23.78
C GLU A 9 -35.24 6.26 23.06
N ILE A 10 -35.36 4.92 23.00
CA ILE A 10 -34.37 4.07 22.30
C ILE A 10 -34.32 4.37 20.80
N TYR A 11 -35.46 4.69 20.18
CA TYR A 11 -35.53 5.07 18.77
C TYR A 11 -34.72 6.33 18.45
N TRP A 12 -34.85 7.39 19.26
CA TRP A 12 -34.11 8.63 19.07
C TRP A 12 -32.61 8.44 19.26
N ILE A 13 -32.21 7.61 20.23
CA ILE A 13 -30.80 7.28 20.47
C ILE A 13 -30.19 6.59 19.24
N ARG A 14 -30.88 5.59 18.66
CA ARG A 14 -30.39 4.91 17.44
C ARG A 14 -30.33 5.86 16.24
N LEU A 15 -31.34 6.68 16.03
CA LEU A 15 -31.35 7.68 14.95
C LEU A 15 -30.16 8.65 15.03
N ILE A 16 -29.81 9.10 16.24
CA ILE A 16 -28.69 10.01 16.49
C ILE A 16 -27.33 9.32 16.25
N ILE A 17 -27.23 8.01 16.45
CA ILE A 17 -25.98 7.25 16.28
C ILE A 17 -25.80 6.75 14.85
N ASP A 18 -26.86 6.20 14.25
CA ASP A 18 -26.80 5.50 12.98
C ASP A 18 -26.71 6.46 11.79
N VAL A 19 -27.36 7.63 11.85
CA VAL A 19 -27.33 8.63 10.76
C VAL A 19 -25.92 9.19 10.53
N PRO A 20 -25.15 9.62 11.55
CA PRO A 20 -23.75 9.99 11.37
C PRO A 20 -22.88 8.84 10.87
N LEU A 21 -23.12 7.61 11.34
CA LEU A 21 -22.37 6.43 10.91
C LEU A 21 -22.57 6.14 9.42
N ILE A 22 -23.81 6.24 8.92
CA ILE A 22 -24.13 6.17 7.48
C ILE A 22 -23.38 7.26 6.72
N GLY A 23 -23.41 8.49 7.22
CA GLY A 23 -22.72 9.62 6.60
C GLY A 23 -21.21 9.34 6.43
N LEU A 24 -20.56 8.86 7.49
CA LEU A 24 -19.13 8.49 7.45
C LEU A 24 -18.85 7.33 6.49
N LEU A 25 -19.72 6.30 6.45
CA LEU A 25 -19.61 5.17 5.53
C LEU A 25 -19.71 5.61 4.06
N ILE A 26 -20.65 6.49 3.74
CA ILE A 26 -20.84 7.02 2.38
C ILE A 26 -19.64 7.87 1.98
N VAL A 27 -19.22 8.81 2.84
CA VAL A 27 -18.07 9.69 2.58
C VAL A 27 -16.78 8.86 2.41
N GLY A 28 -16.55 7.88 3.28
CA GLY A 28 -15.39 6.99 3.19
C GLY A 28 -15.39 6.14 1.93
N SER A 29 -16.56 5.63 1.52
CA SER A 29 -16.72 4.86 0.28
C SER A 29 -16.43 5.70 -0.96
N ILE A 30 -16.98 6.92 -1.02
CA ILE A 30 -16.72 7.86 -2.11
C ILE A 30 -15.24 8.22 -2.18
N SER A 31 -14.62 8.56 -1.05
CA SER A 31 -13.19 8.87 -0.97
C SER A 31 -12.32 7.71 -1.47
N SER A 32 -12.64 6.47 -1.08
CA SER A 32 -11.93 5.26 -1.52
C SER A 32 -12.05 5.02 -3.04
N ILE A 33 -13.24 5.27 -3.61
CA ILE A 33 -13.47 5.15 -5.06
C ILE A 33 -12.71 6.25 -5.81
N LEU A 34 -12.79 7.51 -5.37
CA LEU A 34 -12.07 8.63 -5.98
C LEU A 34 -10.56 8.42 -5.97
N ASN A 35 -10.01 7.94 -4.84
CA ASN A 35 -8.59 7.60 -4.76
C ASN A 35 -8.20 6.48 -5.74
N SER A 36 -9.09 5.50 -5.95
CA SER A 36 -8.86 4.40 -6.90
C SER A 36 -8.91 4.88 -8.36
N VAL A 37 -9.76 5.86 -8.68
CA VAL A 37 -9.81 6.50 -10.01
C VAL A 37 -8.53 7.32 -10.23
N ARG A 38 -8.10 8.10 -9.22
CA ARG A 38 -6.90 8.94 -9.29
C ARG A 38 -5.62 8.11 -9.47
N SER A 39 -5.55 6.93 -8.86
CA SER A 39 -4.43 6.00 -9.00
C SER A 39 -4.48 5.13 -10.27
N LYS A 40 -5.41 5.39 -11.20
CA LYS A 40 -5.62 4.59 -12.42
C LYS A 40 -5.81 3.09 -12.15
N ALA A 41 -6.49 2.75 -11.07
CA ALA A 41 -6.80 1.36 -10.73
C ALA A 41 -7.60 0.68 -11.86
N PRO A 42 -7.51 -0.66 -12.00
CA PRO A 42 -8.20 -1.37 -13.06
C PRO A 42 -9.72 -1.15 -13.00
N LYS A 43 -10.35 -0.91 -14.16
CA LYS A 43 -11.79 -0.57 -14.26
C LYS A 43 -12.71 -1.55 -13.53
N ARG A 44 -12.39 -2.85 -13.56
CA ARG A 44 -13.12 -3.92 -12.85
C ARG A 44 -13.13 -3.73 -11.33
N PHE A 45 -12.04 -3.21 -10.77
CA PHE A 45 -11.90 -2.96 -9.34
C PHE A 45 -12.71 -1.75 -8.87
N ILE A 46 -12.74 -0.70 -9.69
CA ILE A 46 -13.56 0.50 -9.42
C ILE A 46 -15.05 0.14 -9.49
N ALA A 47 -15.47 -0.60 -10.51
CA ALA A 47 -16.86 -1.05 -10.66
C ALA A 47 -17.34 -1.89 -9.46
N TYR A 48 -16.48 -2.79 -8.98
CA TYR A 48 -16.77 -3.61 -7.81
C TYR A 48 -16.94 -2.77 -6.53
N LYS A 49 -16.08 -1.77 -6.28
CA LYS A 49 -16.25 -0.86 -5.13
C LYS A 49 -17.59 -0.12 -5.18
N ILE A 50 -17.99 0.36 -6.37
CA ILE A 50 -19.27 1.02 -6.57
C ILE A 50 -20.44 0.08 -6.23
N VAL A 51 -20.40 -1.15 -6.75
CA VAL A 51 -21.45 -2.15 -6.53
C VAL A 51 -21.61 -2.46 -5.03
N ILE A 52 -20.51 -2.71 -4.32
CA ILE A 52 -20.58 -3.00 -2.87
C ILE A 52 -21.11 -1.81 -2.09
N THR A 53 -20.58 -0.62 -2.34
CA THR A 53 -21.04 0.59 -1.66
C THR A 53 -22.54 0.80 -1.86
N PHE A 54 -23.04 0.66 -3.09
CA PHE A 54 -24.47 0.76 -3.40
C PHE A 54 -25.30 -0.24 -2.58
N PHE A 55 -24.91 -1.51 -2.63
CA PHE A 55 -25.62 -2.58 -1.95
C PHE A 55 -25.60 -2.45 -0.42
N MET A 56 -24.49 -1.95 0.13
CA MET A 56 -24.35 -1.66 1.56
C MET A 56 -25.26 -0.50 1.99
N THR A 57 -25.31 0.56 1.18
CA THR A 57 -26.22 1.69 1.43
C THR A 57 -27.68 1.26 1.36
N VAL A 58 -28.06 0.44 0.37
CA VAL A 58 -29.43 -0.08 0.25
C VAL A 58 -29.80 -0.99 1.43
N ASN A 59 -28.91 -1.89 1.84
CA ASN A 59 -29.14 -2.77 2.98
C ASN A 59 -29.31 -1.97 4.28
N TYR A 60 -28.43 -0.99 4.53
CA TYR A 60 -28.50 -0.15 5.72
C TYR A 60 -29.76 0.73 5.74
N ILE A 61 -30.17 1.28 4.59
CA ILE A 61 -31.45 2.01 4.45
C ILE A 61 -32.63 1.07 4.72
N SER A 62 -32.59 -0.17 4.24
CA SER A 62 -33.64 -1.17 4.51
C SER A 62 -33.76 -1.49 6.00
N TYR A 63 -32.62 -1.63 6.70
CA TYR A 63 -32.58 -1.80 8.14
C TYR A 63 -33.20 -0.58 8.85
N PHE A 64 -32.77 0.63 8.49
CA PHE A 64 -33.29 1.88 9.05
C PHE A 64 -34.81 2.05 8.85
N ILE A 65 -35.32 1.70 7.66
CA ILE A 65 -36.76 1.74 7.34
C ILE A 65 -37.54 0.68 8.14
N SER A 66 -36.99 -0.51 8.33
CA SER A 66 -37.64 -1.55 9.15
C SER A 66 -37.74 -1.14 10.62
N GLU A 67 -36.76 -0.38 11.09
CA GLU A 67 -36.69 0.03 12.48
C GLU A 67 -37.52 1.29 12.78
N SER A 68 -37.74 2.14 11.77
CA SER A 68 -38.53 3.37 11.86
C SER A 68 -40.03 3.14 12.10
N GLY A 69 -40.51 1.90 11.96
CA GLY A 69 -41.92 1.55 12.19
C GLY A 69 -42.86 2.03 11.08
N TRP A 70 -42.31 2.44 9.93
CA TRP A 70 -43.08 2.84 8.74
C TRP A 70 -43.62 1.62 7.97
N ILE A 71 -43.10 0.42 8.24
CA ILE A 71 -43.49 -0.84 7.62
C ILE A 71 -43.76 -1.86 8.73
N ASP A 72 -44.99 -2.39 8.79
CA ASP A 72 -45.37 -3.51 9.66
C ASP A 72 -44.83 -4.82 9.07
N GLY A 73 -43.54 -5.09 9.32
CA GLY A 73 -42.87 -6.34 8.96
C GLY A 73 -42.15 -6.94 10.17
N ASP A 74 -41.98 -8.25 10.18
CA ASP A 74 -41.26 -8.94 11.25
C ASP A 74 -39.80 -8.47 11.30
N LYS A 75 -39.47 -7.67 12.31
CA LYS A 75 -38.17 -6.99 12.45
C LYS A 75 -37.03 -8.00 12.59
N GLU A 76 -37.29 -9.20 13.12
CA GLU A 76 -36.30 -10.28 13.20
C GLU A 76 -35.90 -10.80 11.81
N VAL A 77 -36.85 -10.90 10.88
CA VAL A 77 -36.58 -11.40 9.52
C VAL A 77 -35.67 -10.44 8.76
N VAL A 78 -35.91 -9.13 8.87
CA VAL A 78 -35.07 -8.10 8.21
C VAL A 78 -33.67 -8.08 8.79
N MET A 79 -33.54 -8.18 10.12
CA MET A 79 -32.25 -8.21 10.80
C MET A 79 -31.44 -9.47 10.44
N ASN A 80 -32.08 -10.64 10.40
CA ASN A 80 -31.42 -11.90 10.02
C ASN A 80 -30.94 -11.88 8.56
N ILE A 81 -31.77 -11.43 7.63
CA ILE A 81 -31.39 -11.28 6.21
C ILE A 81 -30.19 -10.34 6.07
N THR A 82 -30.17 -9.26 6.86
CA THR A 82 -29.07 -8.30 6.88
C THR A 82 -27.75 -8.95 7.32
N ILE A 83 -27.76 -9.73 8.40
CA ILE A 83 -26.57 -10.42 8.91
C ILE A 83 -26.02 -11.42 7.87
N TYR A 84 -26.88 -12.25 7.29
CA TYR A 84 -26.47 -13.19 6.24
C TYR A 84 -25.88 -12.48 5.02
N TYR A 85 -26.50 -11.38 4.62
CA TYR A 85 -26.03 -10.55 3.51
C TYR A 85 -24.62 -10.00 3.73
N TRP A 86 -24.36 -9.46 4.93
CA TRP A 86 -23.05 -8.95 5.32
C TRP A 86 -21.97 -10.03 5.37
N LEU A 87 -22.32 -11.24 5.81
CA LEU A 87 -21.38 -12.36 5.89
C LEU A 87 -20.95 -12.81 4.49
N VAL A 88 -21.91 -12.92 3.55
CA VAL A 88 -21.63 -13.29 2.15
C VAL A 88 -20.77 -12.24 1.45
N ILE A 89 -21.07 -10.95 1.61
CA ILE A 89 -20.26 -9.87 1.02
C ILE A 89 -18.84 -9.88 1.61
N ASN A 90 -18.68 -9.98 2.93
CA ASN A 90 -17.35 -10.01 3.54
C ASN A 90 -16.52 -11.21 3.07
N ALA A 91 -17.14 -12.40 2.98
CA ALA A 91 -16.47 -13.59 2.46
C ALA A 91 -16.05 -13.41 0.99
N ALA A 92 -16.94 -12.89 0.13
CA ALA A 92 -16.62 -12.60 -1.27
C ALA A 92 -15.51 -11.55 -1.38
N ASN A 93 -15.54 -10.51 -0.54
CA ASN A 93 -14.52 -9.47 -0.49
C ASN A 93 -13.16 -10.03 -0.07
N MET A 94 -13.14 -10.94 0.91
CA MET A 94 -11.92 -11.61 1.35
C MET A 94 -11.34 -12.47 0.23
N VAL A 95 -12.16 -13.27 -0.46
CA VAL A 95 -11.70 -14.12 -1.59
C VAL A 95 -11.18 -13.30 -2.76
N LEU A 96 -11.85 -12.19 -3.11
CA LEU A 96 -11.46 -11.35 -4.24
C LEU A 96 -10.22 -10.51 -3.93
N GLN A 97 -10.12 -9.94 -2.72
CA GLN A 97 -8.92 -9.23 -2.28
C GLN A 97 -7.74 -10.19 -2.16
N TYR A 98 -7.95 -11.36 -1.56
CA TYR A 98 -6.95 -12.42 -1.51
C TYR A 98 -6.50 -12.79 -2.93
N LYS A 99 -7.40 -13.06 -3.86
CA LYS A 99 -7.02 -13.41 -5.24
C LYS A 99 -6.29 -12.28 -5.98
N ARG A 100 -6.59 -11.01 -5.70
CA ARG A 100 -5.90 -9.85 -6.28
C ARG A 100 -4.49 -9.69 -5.70
N ASP A 101 -4.39 -9.67 -4.38
CA ASP A 101 -3.15 -9.36 -3.67
C ASP A 101 -2.18 -10.55 -3.74
N PHE A 102 -2.70 -11.78 -3.68
CA PHE A 102 -1.90 -13.00 -3.77
C PHE A 102 -1.43 -13.30 -5.21
N ARG A 103 -2.23 -12.98 -6.25
CA ARG A 103 -1.80 -13.14 -7.64
C ARG A 103 -0.64 -12.21 -7.98
N SER A 104 -0.66 -10.98 -7.45
CA SER A 104 0.44 -10.02 -7.63
C SER A 104 1.73 -10.42 -6.90
N SER A 105 1.69 -11.33 -5.93
CA SER A 105 2.89 -11.75 -5.18
C SER A 105 3.60 -12.97 -5.76
N TYR A 106 2.93 -13.81 -6.57
CA TYR A 106 3.53 -15.05 -7.11
C TYR A 106 3.60 -15.11 -8.64
N THR A 107 2.85 -14.26 -9.37
CA THR A 107 2.85 -14.26 -10.86
C THR A 107 3.57 -13.07 -11.49
N SER A 108 4.04 -12.12 -10.70
CA SER A 108 5.21 -11.36 -11.11
C SER A 108 6.33 -12.38 -11.27
N GLU A 109 6.83 -12.53 -12.49
CA GLU A 109 8.18 -13.06 -12.72
C GLU A 109 9.07 -12.49 -11.61
N ALA A 110 9.86 -13.34 -10.94
CA ALA A 110 10.82 -12.86 -9.94
C ALA A 110 11.45 -11.59 -10.52
N PRO A 111 11.36 -10.43 -9.82
CA PRO A 111 11.79 -9.17 -10.40
C PRO A 111 13.15 -9.45 -11.00
N VAL A 112 13.33 -9.15 -12.29
CA VAL A 112 14.60 -9.40 -12.97
C VAL A 112 15.63 -8.65 -12.14
N VAL A 113 16.28 -9.37 -11.22
CA VAL A 113 17.26 -8.79 -10.32
C VAL A 113 18.40 -8.51 -11.27
N MET A 114 18.53 -7.25 -11.64
CA MET A 114 19.63 -6.83 -12.48
C MET A 114 20.91 -7.33 -11.81
N GLU A 115 21.74 -8.04 -12.57
CA GLU A 115 23.02 -8.51 -12.05
C GLU A 115 23.80 -7.31 -11.51
N LEU A 116 24.51 -7.47 -10.39
CA LEU A 116 25.19 -6.35 -9.73
C LEU A 116 26.12 -5.60 -10.70
N SER A 117 26.75 -6.33 -11.63
CA SER A 117 27.60 -5.78 -12.68
C SER A 117 26.85 -4.82 -13.61
N GLU A 118 25.60 -5.11 -13.96
CA GLU A 118 24.79 -4.26 -14.83
C GLU A 118 24.33 -3.01 -14.09
N ALA A 119 23.91 -3.14 -12.83
CA ALA A 119 23.54 -2.00 -11.99
C ALA A 119 24.75 -1.05 -11.79
N LEU A 120 25.93 -1.60 -11.50
CA LEU A 120 27.17 -0.83 -11.39
C LEU A 120 27.56 -0.17 -12.70
N ALA A 121 27.39 -0.83 -13.86
CA ALA A 121 27.64 -0.23 -15.17
C ALA A 121 26.70 0.96 -15.45
N ASN A 122 25.42 0.85 -15.09
CA ASN A 122 24.46 1.93 -15.21
C ASN A 122 24.84 3.13 -14.32
N VAL A 123 25.20 2.88 -13.05
CA VAL A 123 25.70 3.93 -12.15
C VAL A 123 26.98 4.56 -12.71
N GLN A 124 27.91 3.76 -13.22
CA GLN A 124 29.16 4.25 -13.81
C GLN A 124 28.88 5.22 -14.96
N ASN A 125 28.00 4.85 -15.89
CA ASN A 125 27.66 5.68 -17.04
C ASN A 125 26.87 6.94 -16.63
N LYS A 126 25.94 6.81 -15.69
CA LYS A 126 25.07 7.90 -15.21
C LYS A 126 25.83 8.99 -14.48
N TYR A 127 26.87 8.64 -13.72
CA TYR A 127 27.65 9.56 -12.90
C TYR A 127 29.09 9.76 -13.40
N GLU A 128 29.41 9.26 -14.60
CA GLU A 128 30.73 9.36 -15.23
C GLU A 128 31.87 8.93 -14.28
N LEU A 129 31.68 7.78 -13.64
CA LEU A 129 32.64 7.25 -12.69
C LEU A 129 33.86 6.67 -13.42
N THR A 130 35.04 6.97 -12.90
CA THR A 130 36.28 6.34 -13.36
C THR A 130 36.31 4.86 -12.96
N LYS A 131 37.18 4.08 -13.62
CA LYS A 131 37.39 2.66 -13.29
C LYS A 131 37.68 2.44 -11.80
N ARG A 132 38.50 3.31 -11.21
CA ARG A 132 38.86 3.20 -9.79
C ARG A 132 37.72 3.57 -8.85
N GLU A 133 36.90 4.55 -9.23
CA GLU A 133 35.72 4.93 -8.45
C GLU A 133 34.65 3.83 -8.45
N ILE A 134 34.45 3.12 -9.58
CA ILE A 134 33.48 2.03 -9.64
C ILE A 134 33.96 0.79 -8.87
N GLU A 135 35.26 0.45 -8.93
CA GLU A 135 35.86 -0.62 -8.10
C GLU A 135 35.65 -0.33 -6.60
N ILE A 136 35.86 0.92 -6.19
CA ILE A 136 35.65 1.33 -4.79
C ILE A 136 34.17 1.30 -4.42
N LEU A 137 33.27 1.67 -5.33
CA LEU A 137 31.83 1.60 -5.10
C LEU A 137 31.35 0.16 -4.93
N GLU A 138 31.86 -0.78 -5.73
CA GLU A 138 31.58 -2.22 -5.61
C GLU A 138 31.99 -2.77 -4.24
N GLU A 139 33.17 -2.37 -3.76
CA GLU A 139 33.65 -2.81 -2.45
C GLU A 139 32.89 -2.17 -1.28
N ILE A 140 32.47 -0.91 -1.46
CA ILE A 140 31.54 -0.24 -0.54
C ILE A 140 30.19 -0.96 -0.49
N TYR A 141 29.66 -1.36 -1.65
CA TYR A 141 28.40 -2.11 -1.75
C TYR A 141 28.50 -3.47 -1.04
N SER A 142 29.68 -4.10 -1.11
CA SER A 142 30.00 -5.34 -0.39
C SER A 142 30.22 -5.14 1.12
N GLY A 143 30.13 -3.92 1.63
CA GLY A 143 30.24 -3.61 3.05
C GLY A 143 31.67 -3.51 3.60
N LYS A 144 32.69 -3.42 2.73
CA LYS A 144 34.10 -3.34 3.16
C LYS A 144 34.44 -1.97 3.78
N THR A 145 35.33 -1.98 4.76
CA THR A 145 35.91 -0.76 5.36
C THR A 145 37.02 -0.19 4.47
N ASN A 146 37.41 1.08 4.67
CA ASN A 146 38.47 1.69 3.85
C ASN A 146 39.80 0.93 3.95
N THR A 147 40.12 0.33 5.10
CA THR A 147 41.31 -0.50 5.30
C THR A 147 41.21 -1.80 4.50
N GLN A 148 40.06 -2.46 4.51
CA GLN A 148 39.83 -3.67 3.70
C GLN A 148 39.83 -3.39 2.19
N ILE A 149 39.31 -2.23 1.78
CA ILE A 149 39.36 -1.77 0.38
C ILE A 149 40.81 -1.50 -0.03
N ALA A 150 41.60 -0.88 0.85
CA ALA A 150 43.01 -0.60 0.63
C ALA A 150 43.81 -1.89 0.40
N GLU A 151 43.57 -2.91 1.23
CA GLU A 151 44.15 -4.24 1.08
C GLU A 151 43.69 -4.93 -0.20
N ALA A 152 42.38 -4.98 -0.47
CA ALA A 152 41.82 -5.65 -1.64
C ALA A 152 42.32 -5.05 -2.96
N LEU A 153 42.50 -3.73 -2.98
CA LEU A 153 42.89 -2.99 -4.17
C LEU A 153 44.40 -2.62 -4.21
N PHE A 154 45.19 -3.13 -3.27
CA PHE A 154 46.64 -2.92 -3.14
C PHE A 154 47.07 -1.43 -3.17
N ILE A 155 46.38 -0.57 -2.42
CA ILE A 155 46.67 0.86 -2.29
C ILE A 155 46.66 1.30 -0.83
N SER A 156 47.11 2.52 -0.52
CA SER A 156 47.02 3.05 0.85
C SER A 156 45.58 3.45 1.21
N GLU A 157 45.25 3.37 2.51
CA GLU A 157 43.95 3.84 3.03
C GLU A 157 43.72 5.34 2.76
N SER A 158 44.79 6.15 2.74
CA SER A 158 44.71 7.58 2.36
C SER A 158 44.25 7.77 0.92
N THR A 159 44.74 6.94 -0.01
CA THR A 159 44.31 6.94 -1.41
C THR A 159 42.86 6.49 -1.55
N VAL A 160 42.43 5.47 -0.79
CA VAL A 160 41.01 5.08 -0.73
C VAL A 160 40.15 6.24 -0.27
N LYS A 161 40.53 6.94 0.81
CA LYS A 161 39.78 8.10 1.31
C LYS A 161 39.63 9.20 0.26
N ALA A 162 40.68 9.48 -0.51
CA ALA A 162 40.64 10.45 -1.60
C ALA A 162 39.67 10.04 -2.72
N HIS A 163 39.70 8.77 -3.13
CA HIS A 163 38.76 8.26 -4.12
C HIS A 163 37.32 8.22 -3.61
N VAL A 164 37.08 7.83 -2.36
CA VAL A 164 35.74 7.84 -1.73
C VAL A 164 35.17 9.26 -1.69
N TYR A 165 35.99 10.26 -1.37
CA TYR A 165 35.58 11.66 -1.40
C TYR A 165 35.12 12.10 -2.81
N ASN A 166 35.92 11.80 -3.84
CA ASN A 166 35.58 12.13 -5.22
C ASN A 166 34.34 11.37 -5.71
N LEU A 167 34.23 10.08 -5.39
CA LEU A 167 33.08 9.24 -5.65
C LEU A 167 31.80 9.84 -5.05
N PHE A 168 31.81 10.19 -3.77
CA PHE A 168 30.64 10.78 -3.10
C PHE A 168 30.26 12.13 -3.70
N ARG A 169 31.25 12.95 -4.06
CA ARG A 169 31.02 14.21 -4.77
C ARG A 169 30.35 14.00 -6.12
N LYS A 170 30.76 12.99 -6.91
CA LYS A 170 30.13 12.66 -8.19
C LYS A 170 28.73 12.09 -8.04
N LEU A 171 28.53 11.19 -7.07
CA LEU A 171 27.22 10.61 -6.76
C LEU A 171 26.24 11.62 -6.12
N GLY A 172 26.74 12.73 -5.58
CA GLY A 172 25.93 13.74 -4.89
C GLY A 172 25.48 13.30 -3.49
N VAL A 173 26.20 12.37 -2.87
CA VAL A 173 25.85 11.77 -1.56
C VAL A 173 26.79 12.23 -0.46
N LYS A 174 26.36 12.11 0.80
CA LYS A 174 27.14 12.49 1.98
C LYS A 174 27.58 11.31 2.82
N SER A 175 26.98 10.14 2.60
CA SER A 175 27.25 8.95 3.40
C SER A 175 27.44 7.71 2.55
N ARG A 176 28.17 6.74 3.12
CA ARG A 176 28.36 5.42 2.51
C ARG A 176 27.03 4.71 2.29
N VAL A 177 26.08 4.86 3.21
CA VAL A 177 24.75 4.26 3.11
C VAL A 177 23.98 4.81 1.91
N GLU A 178 24.03 6.14 1.69
CA GLU A 178 23.42 6.75 0.51
C GLU A 178 24.04 6.24 -0.80
N ALA A 179 25.36 6.07 -0.85
CA ALA A 179 26.04 5.50 -2.02
C ALA A 179 25.56 4.06 -2.33
N VAL A 180 25.38 3.24 -1.29
CA VAL A 180 24.84 1.88 -1.42
C VAL A 180 23.39 1.91 -1.90
N CYS A 181 22.58 2.85 -1.40
CA CYS A 181 21.20 3.03 -1.84
C CYS A 181 21.09 3.33 -3.34
N ILE A 182 21.98 4.17 -3.90
CA ILE A 182 21.98 4.45 -5.35
C ILE A 182 22.15 3.16 -6.16
N VAL A 183 23.14 2.34 -5.83
CA VAL A 183 23.38 1.06 -6.53
C VAL A 183 22.18 0.13 -6.36
N ARG A 184 21.60 0.09 -5.16
CA ARG A 184 20.41 -0.72 -4.88
C ARG A 184 19.19 -0.28 -5.68
N GLU A 185 18.96 1.03 -5.83
CA GLU A 185 17.84 1.58 -6.61
C GLU A 185 17.95 1.23 -8.09
N GLU A 186 19.17 1.17 -8.64
CA GLU A 186 19.40 0.69 -10.01
C GLU A 186 19.23 -0.83 -10.13
N LYS A 187 19.62 -1.58 -9.09
CA LYS A 187 19.48 -3.06 -9.05
C LYS A 187 18.03 -3.53 -8.88
N GLU A 188 17.25 -2.80 -8.10
CA GLU A 188 15.86 -3.08 -7.72
C GLU A 188 14.96 -1.89 -8.09
N PRO A 189 14.73 -1.62 -9.38
CA PRO A 189 13.90 -0.49 -9.79
C PRO A 189 12.48 -0.69 -9.24
N LYS A 190 12.00 0.29 -8.45
CA LYS A 190 10.64 0.25 -7.90
C LYS A 190 9.63 0.25 -9.06
N ALA A 191 8.80 -0.79 -9.10
CA ALA A 191 7.71 -0.96 -10.08
C ALA A 191 6.61 0.10 -9.95
#